data_AF-A0A2M7RV96-F1
#
_entry.id   AF-A0A2M7RV96-F1
#
_cell.length_a   1.000
_cell.length_b   1.000
_cell.length_c   1.000
_cell.angle_alpha   90.00
_cell.angle_beta   90.00
_cell.angle_gamma   90.00
#
_symmetry.space_group_name_H-M   'P 1'
#
loop_
_entity.id
_entity.type
_entity.pdbx_description
1 polymer ?
#
loop_
_entity_poly.entity_id
_entity_poly.type
_entity_poly.pdbx_seq_one_letter_code
_entity_poly.pdbx_strand_id
1 'polypeptide(L)'
;MIKKSHDTQDLSVERAVLVGLIIKGEQDEEQLQEYLDELAFLAETAGAETVKRFTQKVGHPDRKTFVGKGKLEEIRTFIKENEVGLVI
;
A
#
# COMPACT_ATOMS: atom_id res chain seq x y z
N MET A 1 43.52 8.85 -12.77
CA MET A 1 42.72 9.19 -11.58
C MET A 1 41.62 8.15 -11.42
N ILE A 2 41.47 7.62 -10.20
CA ILE A 2 40.65 6.45 -9.85
C ILE A 2 39.18 6.87 -9.63
N LYS A 3 38.25 5.99 -10.02
CA LYS A 3 36.78 6.05 -9.92
C LYS A 3 36.25 6.35 -8.50
N LYS A 4 35.09 7.03 -8.42
CA LYS A 4 34.01 6.82 -7.43
C LYS A 4 32.79 7.65 -7.86
N SER A 5 31.54 7.18 -7.82
CA SER A 5 30.95 5.91 -7.42
C SER A 5 29.52 5.93 -7.95
N HIS A 6 29.01 4.79 -8.44
CA HIS A 6 27.57 4.63 -8.67
C HIS A 6 26.84 4.98 -7.37
N ASP A 7 25.76 5.76 -7.48
CA ASP A 7 24.80 5.94 -6.39
C ASP A 7 24.46 4.54 -5.86
N THR A 8 24.98 4.26 -4.67
CA THR A 8 24.56 3.07 -3.92
C THR A 8 23.14 3.39 -3.55
N GLN A 9 22.18 2.72 -4.19
CA GLN A 9 20.79 2.75 -3.76
C GLN A 9 20.79 2.58 -2.25
N ASP A 10 20.20 3.55 -1.55
CA ASP A 10 19.99 3.46 -0.12
C ASP A 10 19.30 2.12 0.13
N LEU A 11 19.96 1.21 0.86
CA LEU A 11 19.46 -0.14 1.12
C LEU A 11 18.32 -0.13 2.16
N SER A 12 17.67 1.01 2.36
CA SER A 12 16.51 1.16 3.21
C SER A 12 15.35 0.35 2.61
N VAL A 13 14.84 -0.60 3.38
CA VAL A 13 13.63 -1.34 3.03
C VAL A 13 12.48 -0.35 2.82
N GLU A 14 11.86 -0.39 1.64
CA GLU A 14 10.78 0.56 1.32
C GLU A 14 9.52 0.17 2.09
N ARG A 15 9.05 1.05 2.98
CA ARG A 15 7.86 0.79 3.79
C ARG A 15 6.60 1.05 2.97
N ALA A 16 5.73 0.04 2.88
CA ALA A 16 4.55 0.03 2.04
C ALA A 16 3.24 -0.12 2.84
N VAL A 17 2.21 0.54 2.36
CA VAL A 17 0.82 0.37 2.80
C VAL A 17 0.02 -0.22 1.65
N LEU A 18 -0.80 -1.23 1.92
CA LEU A 18 -1.72 -1.80 0.94
C LEU A 18 -3.15 -1.29 1.17
N VAL A 19 -3.86 -0.97 0.10
CA VAL A 19 -5.22 -0.41 0.14
C VAL A 19 -6.17 -1.26 -0.69
N GLY A 20 -7.13 -1.89 -0.02
CA GLY A 20 -8.16 -2.72 -0.63
C GLY A 20 -9.57 -2.15 -0.50
N LEU A 21 -10.41 -2.35 -1.51
CA LEU A 21 -11.85 -2.13 -1.41
C LEU A 21 -12.58 -3.46 -1.43
N ILE A 22 -13.66 -3.54 -0.65
CA ILE A 22 -14.68 -4.58 -0.79
C ILE A 22 -15.86 -3.91 -1.48
N ILE A 23 -16.01 -4.17 -2.78
CA ILE A 23 -17.08 -3.61 -3.59
C ILE A 23 -18.29 -4.54 -3.51
N LYS A 24 -19.42 -4.00 -3.07
CA LYS A 24 -20.63 -4.78 -2.82
C LYS A 24 -21.08 -5.51 -4.11
N GLY A 25 -21.03 -6.84 -4.06
CA GLY A 25 -21.48 -7.70 -5.15
C GLY A 25 -20.40 -8.11 -6.15
N GLU A 26 -19.15 -7.67 -5.97
CA GLU A 26 -18.01 -8.07 -6.80
C GLU A 26 -17.13 -9.10 -6.08
N GLN A 27 -16.81 -8.87 -4.80
CA GLN A 27 -16.00 -9.76 -3.96
C GLN A 27 -16.44 -9.69 -2.50
N ASP A 28 -16.08 -10.70 -1.72
CA ASP A 28 -16.22 -10.69 -0.27
C ASP A 28 -14.91 -10.30 0.44
N GLU A 29 -14.94 -10.37 1.76
CA GLU A 29 -13.80 -10.00 2.60
C GLU A 29 -12.67 -11.02 2.54
N GLU A 30 -12.99 -12.31 2.40
CA GLU A 30 -12.02 -13.39 2.33
C GLU A 30 -11.20 -13.30 1.04
N GLN A 31 -11.88 -13.15 -0.10
CA GLN A 31 -11.22 -12.96 -1.39
C GLN A 31 -10.34 -11.70 -1.42
N LEU A 32 -10.75 -10.60 -0.77
CA LEU A 32 -9.89 -9.43 -0.64
C LEU A 32 -8.64 -9.72 0.21
N GLN A 33 -8.76 -10.50 1.29
CA GLN A 33 -7.58 -10.86 2.10
C GLN A 33 -6.59 -11.69 1.30
N GLU A 34 -7.06 -12.66 0.50
CA GLU A 34 -6.19 -13.45 -0.38
C GLU A 34 -5.42 -12.55 -1.36
N TYR A 35 -6.09 -11.57 -1.98
CA TYR A 35 -5.43 -10.62 -2.87
C TYR A 35 -4.41 -9.74 -2.14
N LEU A 36 -4.70 -9.31 -0.91
CA LEU A 36 -3.78 -8.51 -0.11
C LEU A 36 -2.60 -9.34 0.43
N ASP A 37 -2.78 -10.64 0.66
CA ASP A 37 -1.71 -11.58 1.00
C ASP A 37 -0.76 -11.77 -0.18
N GLU A 38 -1.30 -12.02 -1.37
CA GLU A 38 -0.50 -12.12 -2.59
C GLU A 38 0.22 -10.79 -2.87
N LEU A 39 -0.47 -9.64 -2.76
CA LEU A 39 0.13 -8.34 -2.98
C LEU A 39 1.24 -8.02 -1.97
N ALA A 40 1.07 -8.41 -0.70
CA ALA A 40 2.11 -8.27 0.31
C ALA A 40 3.33 -9.13 -0.02
N PHE A 41 3.12 -10.37 -0.46
CA PHE A 41 4.18 -11.25 -0.92
C PHE A 41 4.92 -10.66 -2.14
N LEU A 42 4.20 -10.14 -3.12
CA LEU A 42 4.81 -9.47 -4.27
C LEU A 42 5.63 -8.25 -3.85
N ALA A 43 5.10 -7.41 -2.95
CA ALA A 43 5.81 -6.26 -2.41
C ALA A 43 7.10 -6.68 -1.67
N GLU A 44 7.02 -7.73 -0.86
CA GLU A 44 8.19 -8.30 -0.15
C GLU A 44 9.26 -8.78 -1.13
N THR A 45 8.89 -9.53 -2.17
CA THR A 45 9.83 -9.98 -3.19
C THR A 45 10.45 -8.83 -4.00
N ALA A 46 9.78 -7.68 -4.06
CA ALA A 46 10.26 -6.45 -4.69
C ALA A 46 11.13 -5.58 -3.75
N GLY A 47 11.32 -5.99 -2.49
CA GLY A 47 12.14 -5.27 -1.51
C GLY A 47 11.38 -4.28 -0.62
N ALA A 48 10.05 -4.32 -0.62
CA ALA A 48 9.21 -3.49 0.23
C ALA A 48 8.66 -4.25 1.45
N GLU A 49 8.61 -3.60 2.60
CA GLU A 49 7.97 -4.12 3.81
C GLU A 49 6.53 -3.61 3.90
N THR A 50 5.55 -4.50 3.86
CA THR A 50 4.15 -4.12 4.11
C THR A 50 3.92 -3.87 5.60
N VAL A 51 3.69 -2.61 5.98
CA VAL A 51 3.55 -2.19 7.38
C VAL A 51 2.10 -2.04 7.84
N LYS A 52 1.16 -1.94 6.89
CA LYS A 52 -0.28 -1.83 7.17
C LYS A 52 -1.11 -2.19 5.94
N ARG A 53 -2.29 -2.74 6.20
CA ARG A 53 -3.37 -2.90 5.23
C ARG A 53 -4.55 -2.03 5.64
N PHE A 54 -5.10 -1.26 4.71
CA PHE A 54 -6.37 -0.56 4.86
C PHE A 54 -7.41 -1.21 3.96
N THR A 55 -8.57 -1.52 4.52
CA THR A 55 -9.72 -2.00 3.76
C THR A 55 -10.91 -1.07 3.96
N GLN A 56 -11.78 -0.99 2.96
CA GLN A 56 -13.04 -0.25 3.05
C GLN A 56 -14.14 -0.96 2.28
N LYS A 57 -15.30 -1.15 2.93
CA LYS A 57 -16.52 -1.64 2.27
C LYS A 57 -17.23 -0.47 1.59
N VAL A 58 -17.48 -0.58 0.29
CA VAL A 58 -18.13 0.48 -0.50
C VAL A 58 -19.19 -0.08 -1.43
N GLY A 59 -20.18 0.75 -1.80
CA GLY A 59 -21.11 0.43 -2.88
C GLY A 59 -20.47 0.60 -4.27
N HIS A 60 -19.57 1.58 -4.40
CA HIS A 60 -18.75 1.83 -5.58
C HIS A 60 -17.51 2.64 -5.14
N PRO A 61 -16.37 2.53 -5.83
CA PRO A 61 -15.21 3.37 -5.54
C PRO A 61 -15.54 4.87 -5.67
N ASP A 62 -14.96 5.69 -4.81
CA ASP A 62 -15.07 7.15 -4.96
C ASP A 62 -14.29 7.61 -6.20
N ARG A 63 -14.94 8.38 -7.08
CA ARG A 63 -14.35 8.77 -8.37
C ARG A 63 -13.09 9.64 -8.25
N LYS A 64 -12.88 10.31 -7.13
CA LYS A 64 -11.74 11.22 -6.92
C LYS A 64 -10.63 10.59 -6.09
N THR A 65 -11.00 9.73 -5.14
CA THR A 65 -10.10 9.26 -4.08
C THR A 65 -10.03 7.75 -3.96
N PHE A 66 -10.82 7.01 -4.74
CA PHE A 66 -11.00 5.55 -4.69
C PHE A 66 -11.64 5.07 -3.36
N VAL A 67 -11.07 5.43 -2.22
CA VAL A 67 -11.48 5.01 -0.87
C VAL A 67 -12.44 5.97 -0.14
N GLY A 68 -12.65 7.18 -0.66
CA GLY A 68 -13.40 8.25 -0.01
C GLY A 68 -12.53 9.14 0.89
N LYS A 69 -12.93 10.40 1.06
CA LYS A 69 -12.14 11.43 1.75
C LYS A 69 -11.71 11.06 3.17
N GLY A 70 -12.62 10.50 3.99
CA GLY A 70 -12.31 10.17 5.38
C GLY A 70 -11.21 9.11 5.49
N LYS A 71 -11.34 8.04 4.70
CA LYS A 71 -10.33 6.97 4.65
C LYS A 71 -9.02 7.46 4.04
N LEU A 72 -9.07 8.35 3.06
CA LEU A 72 -7.87 8.96 2.49
C LEU A 72 -7.07 9.76 3.53
N GLU A 73 -7.75 10.56 4.37
CA GLU A 73 -7.05 11.30 5.44
C GLU A 73 -6.50 10.38 6.53
N GLU A 74 -7.20 9.29 6.86
CA GLU A 74 -6.69 8.24 7.75
C GLU A 74 -5.39 7.62 7.21
N ILE A 75 -5.40 7.18 5.94
CA ILE A 75 -4.23 6.63 5.25
C ILE A 75 -3.09 7.66 5.23
N ARG A 76 -3.38 8.91 4.88
CA ARG A 76 -2.40 10.00 4.83
C ARG A 76 -1.77 10.28 6.20
N THR A 77 -2.57 10.23 7.26
CA THR A 77 -2.09 10.44 8.63
C THR A 77 -1.13 9.31 9.00
N PHE A 78 -1.53 8.06 8.78
CA PHE A 78 -0.70 6.90 9.03
C PHE A 78 0.63 6.96 8.26
N ILE A 79 0.60 7.32 6.98
CA ILE A 79 1.79 7.45 6.13
C ILE A 79 2.80 8.42 6.74
N LYS A 80 2.34 9.59 7.19
CA LYS A 80 3.20 10.63 7.77
C LYS A 80 3.79 10.21 9.11
N GLU A 81 2.99 9.57 9.95
CA GLU A 81 3.40 9.15 11.30
C GLU A 81 4.36 7.96 11.28
N ASN A 82 4.34 7.16 10.22
CA ASN A 82 5.08 5.89 10.13
C ASN A 82 6.15 5.89 9.02
N GLU A 83 6.43 7.06 8.43
CA GLU A 83 7.43 7.28 7.38
C GLU A 83 7.29 6.27 6.22
N VAL A 84 6.05 6.08 5.76
CA VAL A 84 5.73 5.17 4.65
C VAL A 84 6.10 5.85 3.33
N GLY A 85 6.90 5.18 2.51
CA GLY A 85 7.32 5.67 1.20
C GLY A 85 6.41 5.23 0.05
N LEU A 86 5.72 4.10 0.22
CA LEU A 86 4.96 3.44 -0.84
C LEU A 86 3.50 3.16 -0.43
N VAL A 87 2.57 3.38 -1.35
CA VAL A 87 1.15 3.02 -1.21
C VAL A 87 0.75 2.25 -2.45
N ILE A 88 0.17 1.06 -2.25
CA ILE A 88 -0.26 0.15 -3.31
C ILE A 88 -1.77 -0.08 -3.20
#